data_AF-A0AA40GBS6-F1
#
_entry.id   AF-A0AA40GBS6-F1
#
_cell.length_a   1.000
_cell.length_b   1.000
_cell.length_c   1.000
_cell.angle_alpha   90.00
_cell.angle_beta   90.00
_cell.angle_gamma   90.00
#
_symmetry.space_group_name_H-M   'P 1'
#
loop_
_entity.id
_entity.type
_entity.pdbx_description
1 polymer ?
#
loop_
_entity_poly.entity_id
_entity_poly.type
_entity_poly.pdbx_seq_one_letter_code
_entity_poly.pdbx_strand_id
1 'polypeptide(L)'
;MSRYVRGANLGDKYMHLTNSSVNKQNPAYVTNDGANSFKGHKWSFASLWSYLRQENVDVADLWCQIKDIVVKTFISVESSMNAAVSENLVSSYTCYELYGFDVLLDENLRPWLLEVNVLPSLQTDSPLDTAIKGALMKDVLNMAGYQIPKNEQISGNGACSKKYDSIAHNYRLYSTALNLREKMKQNEINAMETRDEYLDGILRNLTRDDLRQLVRYEDELSQADNFEILFPTSSSYLYFKFFEVERYYDRLLDAWEHRYSGDKTKGIRRLQRHCETMEHLEQNFN
;
A
#
# COMPACT_ATOMS: atom_id res chain seq x y z
N MET A 1 -5.32 17.18 -24.72
CA MET A 1 -6.46 16.63 -23.94
C MET A 1 -7.74 17.23 -24.51
N SER A 2 -8.71 16.42 -24.96
CA SER A 2 -10.00 16.94 -25.41
C SER A 2 -10.79 17.40 -24.18
N ARG A 3 -11.07 18.71 -24.08
CA ARG A 3 -11.97 19.23 -23.05
C ARG A 3 -13.40 18.82 -23.39
N TYR A 4 -14.16 18.43 -22.37
CA TYR A 4 -15.58 18.13 -22.55
C TYR A 4 -16.33 19.37 -23.05
N VAL A 5 -17.16 19.22 -24.09
CA VAL A 5 -17.96 20.31 -24.64
C VAL A 5 -19.42 20.08 -24.29
N ARG A 6 -19.97 20.97 -23.45
CA ARG A 6 -21.38 20.92 -23.02
C ARG A 6 -22.31 21.13 -24.23
N GLY A 7 -23.32 20.27 -24.39
CA GLY A 7 -24.31 20.36 -25.48
C GLY A 7 -24.02 19.48 -26.72
N ALA A 8 -22.97 18.67 -26.68
CA ALA A 8 -22.66 17.69 -27.72
C ALA A 8 -23.53 16.41 -27.60
N ASN A 9 -23.54 15.60 -28.68
CA ASN A 9 -24.36 14.40 -28.82
C ASN A 9 -24.16 13.41 -27.65
N LEU A 10 -25.19 13.22 -26.83
CA LEU A 10 -25.18 12.26 -25.71
C LEU A 10 -25.05 10.79 -26.16
N GLY A 11 -25.37 10.49 -27.42
CA GLY A 11 -25.22 9.16 -28.00
C GLY A 11 -23.80 8.78 -28.40
N ASP A 12 -22.86 9.74 -28.46
CA ASP A 12 -21.47 9.45 -28.79
C ASP A 12 -20.70 8.96 -27.56
N LYS A 13 -20.71 7.64 -27.36
CA LYS A 13 -20.03 6.98 -26.25
C LYS A 13 -18.52 7.27 -26.18
N TYR A 14 -17.86 7.57 -27.31
CA TYR A 14 -16.42 7.81 -27.33
C TYR A 14 -16.02 9.17 -26.75
N MET A 15 -16.97 10.10 -26.65
CA MET A 15 -16.76 11.40 -26.02
C MET A 15 -16.96 11.35 -24.50
N HIS A 16 -17.87 10.51 -24.02
CA HIS A 16 -18.26 10.47 -22.60
C HIS A 16 -17.52 9.38 -21.80
N LEU A 17 -17.11 8.28 -22.44
CA LEU A 17 -16.43 7.18 -21.77
C LEU A 17 -14.94 7.23 -22.08
N THR A 18 -14.10 7.17 -21.04
CA THR A 18 -12.64 7.19 -21.17
C THR A 18 -12.02 5.79 -21.16
N ASN A 19 -12.82 4.74 -20.94
CA ASN A 19 -12.31 3.36 -20.87
C ASN A 19 -11.53 3.00 -22.15
N SER A 20 -10.34 2.44 -21.97
CA SER A 20 -9.49 2.04 -23.09
C SER A 20 -10.16 0.99 -24.00
N SER A 21 -10.97 0.09 -23.44
CA SER A 21 -11.72 -0.93 -24.21
C SER A 21 -12.73 -0.33 -25.18
N VAL A 22 -13.34 0.80 -24.82
CA VAL A 22 -14.30 1.54 -25.66
C VAL A 22 -13.53 2.40 -26.66
N ASN A 23 -12.56 3.20 -26.21
CA ASN A 23 -11.86 4.15 -27.08
C ASN A 23 -10.96 3.51 -28.13
N LYS A 24 -10.44 2.29 -27.91
CA LYS A 24 -9.72 1.55 -28.95
C LYS A 24 -10.57 1.23 -30.18
N GLN A 25 -11.89 1.21 -30.04
CA GLN A 25 -12.82 1.02 -31.16
C GLN A 25 -13.13 2.33 -31.89
N ASN A 26 -12.66 3.48 -31.39
CA ASN A 26 -12.83 4.76 -32.05
C ASN A 26 -11.87 4.85 -33.25
N PRO A 27 -12.35 5.13 -34.48
CA PRO A 27 -11.47 5.33 -35.64
C PRO A 27 -10.42 6.45 -35.47
N ALA A 28 -10.67 7.40 -34.57
CA ALA A 28 -9.73 8.49 -34.24
C ALA A 28 -8.75 8.13 -33.11
N TYR A 29 -8.71 6.88 -32.66
CA TYR A 29 -7.80 6.44 -31.61
C TYR A 29 -6.35 6.45 -32.10
N VAL A 30 -5.53 7.24 -31.42
CA VAL A 30 -4.08 7.35 -31.66
C VAL A 30 -3.33 6.59 -30.57
N THR A 31 -2.64 5.53 -30.98
CA THR A 31 -1.73 4.77 -30.13
C THR A 31 -0.46 5.58 -29.86
N ASN A 32 0.02 5.54 -28.63
CA ASN A 32 1.23 6.28 -28.25
C ASN A 32 2.48 5.58 -28.78
N ASP A 33 3.43 6.36 -29.34
CA ASP A 33 4.68 5.89 -29.96
C ASP A 33 5.88 5.86 -28.98
N GLY A 34 5.67 6.31 -27.73
CA GLY A 34 6.67 6.23 -26.66
C GLY A 34 6.19 6.81 -25.33
N ALA A 35 6.96 6.60 -24.25
CA ALA A 35 6.59 6.99 -22.88
C ALA A 35 6.52 8.51 -22.64
N ASN A 36 7.10 9.31 -23.54
CA ASN A 36 7.22 10.77 -23.46
C ASN A 36 6.41 11.50 -24.55
N SER A 37 5.52 10.80 -25.25
CA SER A 37 4.75 11.39 -26.35
C SER A 37 3.40 11.92 -25.86
N PHE A 38 3.12 13.18 -26.18
CA PHE A 38 1.90 13.92 -25.84
C PHE A 38 0.77 13.71 -26.86
N LYS A 39 0.93 12.80 -27.83
CA LYS A 39 0.04 12.69 -29.00
C LYS A 39 -0.93 11.51 -28.95
N GLY A 40 -0.71 10.54 -28.06
CA GLY A 40 -1.60 9.38 -27.90
C GLY A 40 -2.81 9.64 -26.97
N HIS A 41 -3.80 8.75 -26.98
CA HIS A 41 -4.96 8.78 -26.07
C HIS A 41 -4.68 8.19 -24.67
N LYS A 42 -3.46 7.73 -24.43
CA LYS A 42 -3.01 7.18 -23.15
C LYS A 42 -1.64 7.75 -22.79
N TRP A 43 -1.53 8.39 -21.63
CA TRP A 43 -0.30 9.03 -21.16
C TRP A 43 0.19 8.37 -19.87
N SER A 44 1.50 8.37 -19.66
CA SER A 44 2.10 8.11 -18.35
C SER A 44 1.81 9.27 -17.39
N PHE A 45 1.87 9.01 -16.09
CA PHE A 45 1.82 10.08 -15.08
C PHE A 45 2.91 11.13 -15.32
N ALA A 46 4.13 10.72 -15.69
CA ALA A 46 5.22 11.65 -16.01
C ALA A 46 4.84 12.62 -17.14
N SER A 47 4.23 12.12 -18.22
CA SER A 47 3.74 12.96 -19.33
C SER A 47 2.60 13.87 -18.91
N LEU A 48 1.62 13.35 -18.15
CA LEU A 48 0.50 14.14 -17.62
C LEU A 48 0.98 15.28 -16.72
N TRP A 49 1.89 15.00 -15.77
CA TRP A 49 2.44 16.02 -14.87
C TRP A 49 3.30 17.05 -15.60
N SER A 50 4.05 16.65 -16.63
CA SER A 50 4.79 17.59 -17.47
C SER A 50 3.83 18.55 -18.18
N TYR A 51 2.74 18.03 -18.75
CA TYR A 51 1.72 18.83 -19.42
C TYR A 51 1.02 19.80 -18.45
N LEU A 52 0.54 19.32 -17.30
CA LEU A 52 -0.17 20.16 -16.33
C LEU A 52 0.72 21.27 -15.74
N ARG A 53 2.02 21.01 -15.54
CA ARG A 53 2.96 22.06 -15.16
C ARG A 53 3.11 23.15 -16.23
N GLN A 54 3.10 22.79 -17.51
CA GLN A 54 3.13 23.77 -18.61
C GLN A 54 1.86 24.64 -18.64
N GLU A 55 0.73 24.08 -18.18
CA GLU A 55 -0.54 24.80 -18.00
C GLU A 55 -0.62 25.56 -16.66
N ASN A 56 0.49 25.72 -15.93
CA ASN A 56 0.59 26.40 -14.62
C ASN A 56 -0.26 25.77 -13.51
N VAL A 57 -0.47 24.46 -13.53
CA VAL A 57 -1.17 23.72 -12.48
C VAL A 57 -0.19 23.32 -11.38
N ASP A 58 -0.58 23.48 -10.12
CA ASP A 58 0.13 22.90 -8.99
C ASP A 58 -0.14 21.38 -8.93
N VAL A 59 0.73 20.62 -9.61
CA VAL A 59 0.63 19.16 -9.64
C VAL A 59 0.95 18.52 -8.30
N ALA A 60 1.67 19.21 -7.39
CA ALA A 60 1.98 18.66 -6.07
C ALA A 60 0.73 18.68 -5.19
N ASP A 61 0.02 19.81 -5.17
CA ASP A 61 -1.27 19.93 -4.47
C ASP A 61 -2.31 18.96 -5.05
N LEU A 62 -2.43 18.89 -6.39
CA LEU A 62 -3.33 17.95 -7.04
C LEU A 62 -3.04 16.49 -6.66
N TRP A 63 -1.75 16.10 -6.60
CA TRP A 63 -1.35 14.75 -6.19
C TRP A 63 -1.68 14.48 -4.72
N CYS A 64 -1.51 15.48 -3.84
CA CYS A 64 -1.94 15.40 -2.44
C CYS A 64 -3.46 15.19 -2.31
N GLN A 65 -4.27 15.89 -3.09
CA GLN A 65 -5.73 15.72 -3.10
C GLN A 65 -6.12 14.30 -3.57
N ILE A 66 -5.43 13.75 -4.58
CA ILE A 66 -5.66 12.37 -5.04
C ILE A 66 -5.29 11.35 -3.96
N LYS A 67 -4.14 11.52 -3.28
CA LYS A 67 -3.74 10.66 -2.17
C LYS A 67 -4.74 10.69 -1.02
N ASP A 68 -5.25 11.87 -0.68
CA ASP A 68 -6.28 12.07 0.36
C ASP A 68 -7.57 11.30 0.03
N ILE A 69 -8.00 11.31 -1.24
CA ILE A 69 -9.12 10.49 -1.72
C ILE A 69 -8.83 9.00 -1.48
N VAL A 70 -7.66 8.51 -1.87
CA VAL A 70 -7.28 7.09 -1.72
C VAL A 70 -7.32 6.66 -0.25
N VAL A 71 -6.69 7.43 0.64
CA VAL A 71 -6.65 7.13 2.08
C VAL A 71 -8.06 7.11 2.68
N LYS A 72 -8.87 8.15 2.44
CA LYS A 72 -10.25 8.21 2.97
C LYS A 72 -11.14 7.10 2.43
N THR A 73 -10.92 6.68 1.19
CA THR A 73 -11.67 5.57 0.59
C THR A 73 -11.39 4.28 1.34
N PHE A 74 -10.12 3.95 1.61
CA PHE A 74 -9.78 2.75 2.38
C PHE A 74 -10.28 2.82 3.82
N ILE A 75 -10.20 3.98 4.49
CA ILE A 75 -10.75 4.14 5.84
C ILE A 75 -12.25 3.86 5.88
N SER A 76 -12.99 4.30 4.86
CA SER A 76 -14.45 4.12 4.81
C SER A 76 -14.90 2.65 4.75
N VAL A 77 -14.03 1.74 4.32
CA VAL A 77 -14.31 0.29 4.23
C VAL A 77 -13.51 -0.53 5.24
N GLU A 78 -12.64 0.10 6.02
CA GLU A 78 -11.67 -0.54 6.89
C GLU A 78 -12.32 -1.47 7.93
N SER A 79 -13.41 -1.05 8.56
CA SER A 79 -14.13 -1.87 9.54
C SER A 79 -14.71 -3.14 8.92
N SER A 80 -15.37 -3.01 7.76
CA SER A 80 -15.93 -4.17 7.04
C SER A 80 -14.84 -5.11 6.52
N MET A 81 -13.74 -4.55 6.00
CA MET A 81 -12.59 -5.32 5.55
C MET A 81 -11.94 -6.08 6.71
N ASN A 82 -11.70 -5.44 7.86
CA ASN A 82 -11.12 -6.12 9.02
C ASN A 82 -11.99 -7.25 9.56
N ALA A 83 -13.31 -7.08 9.57
CA ALA A 83 -14.23 -8.14 9.97
C ALA A 83 -14.09 -9.35 9.03
N ALA A 84 -14.11 -9.12 7.70
CA ALA A 84 -13.92 -10.17 6.71
C ALA A 84 -12.54 -10.83 6.81
N VAL A 85 -11.48 -10.04 7.05
CA VAL A 85 -10.11 -10.54 7.23
C VAL A 85 -10.05 -11.44 8.45
N SER A 86 -10.59 -11.02 9.58
CA SER A 86 -10.55 -11.77 10.83
C SER A 86 -11.33 -13.10 10.75
N GLU A 87 -12.41 -13.14 9.96
CA GLU A 87 -13.23 -14.34 9.77
C GLU A 87 -12.62 -15.32 8.76
N ASN A 88 -11.99 -14.83 7.69
CA ASN A 88 -11.60 -15.65 6.55
C ASN A 88 -10.10 -15.95 6.47
N LEU A 89 -9.22 -15.13 7.06
CA LEU A 89 -7.78 -15.32 6.97
C LEU A 89 -7.22 -16.13 8.12
N VAL A 90 -6.62 -17.27 7.77
CA VAL A 90 -5.83 -18.11 8.70
C VAL A 90 -4.48 -17.48 9.01
N SER A 91 -3.91 -16.72 8.07
CA SER A 91 -2.61 -16.06 8.21
C SER A 91 -2.59 -14.75 7.44
N SER A 92 -1.97 -13.72 8.02
CA SER A 92 -1.76 -12.42 7.35
C SER A 92 -0.64 -12.46 6.29
N TYR A 93 0.06 -13.59 6.15
CA TYR A 93 1.12 -13.79 5.16
C TYR A 93 0.63 -13.69 3.70
N THR A 94 -0.63 -14.05 3.44
CA THR A 94 -1.16 -14.17 2.07
C THR A 94 -2.16 -13.07 1.71
N CYS A 95 -2.22 -11.99 2.49
CA CYS A 95 -3.26 -10.97 2.34
C CYS A 95 -2.69 -9.70 1.71
N TYR A 96 -2.67 -9.65 0.39
CA TYR A 96 -2.33 -8.46 -0.38
C TYR A 96 -3.30 -8.31 -1.55
N GLU A 97 -3.60 -7.08 -1.90
CA GLU A 97 -4.53 -6.78 -2.99
C GLU A 97 -4.13 -5.52 -3.72
N LEU A 98 -4.25 -5.55 -5.05
CA LEU A 98 -3.94 -4.43 -5.91
C LEU A 98 -5.24 -3.82 -6.41
N TYR A 99 -5.47 -2.56 -6.07
CA TYR A 99 -6.64 -1.81 -6.48
C TYR A 99 -6.31 -0.82 -7.61
N GLY A 100 -7.21 -0.72 -8.58
CA GLY A 100 -7.19 0.34 -9.60
C GLY A 100 -8.13 1.47 -9.21
N PHE A 101 -7.60 2.68 -9.02
CA PHE A 101 -8.41 3.85 -8.72
C PHE A 101 -8.67 4.67 -9.99
N ASP A 102 -9.95 4.86 -10.31
CA ASP A 102 -10.37 5.69 -11.43
C ASP A 102 -10.77 7.07 -10.88
N VAL A 103 -9.94 8.07 -11.15
CA VAL A 103 -10.12 9.45 -10.67
C VAL A 103 -10.32 10.40 -11.84
N LEU A 104 -11.38 11.20 -11.79
CA LEU A 104 -11.72 12.21 -12.78
C LEU A 104 -11.38 13.61 -12.27
N LEU A 105 -10.77 14.44 -13.12
CA LEU A 105 -10.54 15.85 -12.83
C LEU A 105 -11.63 16.69 -13.51
N ASP A 106 -12.27 17.58 -12.76
CA ASP A 106 -13.25 18.52 -13.33
C ASP A 106 -12.59 19.74 -14.00
N GLU A 107 -13.40 20.68 -14.47
CA GLU A 107 -12.96 21.93 -15.11
C GLU A 107 -12.09 22.83 -14.22
N ASN A 108 -12.19 22.69 -12.89
CA ASN A 108 -11.37 23.38 -11.90
C ASN A 108 -10.22 22.49 -11.39
N LEU A 109 -9.98 21.36 -12.05
CA LEU A 109 -8.98 20.35 -11.67
C LEU A 109 -9.19 19.74 -10.29
N ARG A 110 -10.42 19.79 -9.76
CA ARG A 110 -10.75 19.06 -8.54
C ARG A 110 -10.85 17.57 -8.86
N PRO A 111 -10.16 16.69 -8.11
CA PRO A 111 -10.26 15.25 -8.30
C PRO A 111 -11.54 14.69 -7.68
N TRP A 112 -12.16 13.76 -8.40
CA TRP A 112 -13.37 13.04 -8.01
C TRP A 112 -13.13 11.54 -8.19
N LEU A 113 -13.36 10.76 -7.13
CA LEU A 113 -13.36 9.30 -7.23
C LEU A 113 -14.56 8.84 -8.06
N LEU A 114 -14.31 8.04 -9.09
CA LEU A 114 -15.38 7.41 -9.87
C LEU A 114 -15.65 5.99 -9.38
N GLU A 115 -14.62 5.16 -9.37
CA GLU A 115 -14.70 3.77 -8.94
C GLU A 115 -13.36 3.25 -8.42
N VAL A 116 -13.44 2.15 -7.66
CA VAL A 116 -12.28 1.38 -7.21
C VAL A 116 -12.43 -0.04 -7.74
N ASN A 117 -11.49 -0.42 -8.61
CA ASN A 117 -11.45 -1.72 -9.26
C ASN A 117 -10.60 -2.70 -8.45
N VAL A 118 -11.23 -3.77 -7.98
CA VAL A 118 -10.55 -4.86 -7.23
C VAL A 118 -9.70 -5.75 -8.16
N LEU A 119 -10.03 -5.79 -9.45
CA LEU A 119 -9.31 -6.54 -10.47
C LEU A 119 -8.93 -5.60 -11.64
N PRO A 120 -7.93 -4.72 -11.44
CA PRO A 120 -7.50 -3.82 -12.51
C PRO A 120 -6.90 -4.63 -13.68
N SER A 121 -7.16 -4.18 -14.91
CA SER A 121 -6.65 -4.87 -16.10
C SER A 121 -5.13 -4.81 -16.17
N LEU A 122 -4.47 -5.97 -16.16
CA LEU A 122 -3.02 -6.11 -16.36
C LEU A 122 -2.62 -6.41 -17.82
N GLN A 123 -3.56 -6.36 -18.75
CA GLN A 123 -3.29 -6.60 -20.17
C GLN A 123 -2.34 -5.52 -20.74
N THR A 124 -1.32 -5.95 -21.49
CA THR A 124 -0.29 -5.07 -22.06
C THR A 124 -0.43 -5.01 -23.58
N ASP A 125 -1.12 -3.98 -24.09
CA ASP A 125 -1.37 -3.83 -25.53
C ASP A 125 -0.44 -2.82 -26.21
N SER A 126 0.41 -2.15 -25.43
CA SER A 126 1.38 -1.17 -25.93
C SER A 126 2.69 -1.24 -25.16
N PRO A 127 3.82 -0.78 -25.73
CA PRO A 127 5.09 -0.68 -25.01
C PRO A 127 4.99 0.14 -23.72
N LEU A 128 4.12 1.16 -23.71
CA LEU A 128 3.82 1.96 -22.52
C LEU A 128 3.16 1.12 -21.42
N ASP A 129 2.17 0.31 -21.78
CA ASP A 129 1.50 -0.59 -20.83
C ASP A 129 2.48 -1.60 -20.25
N THR A 130 3.35 -2.19 -21.08
CA THR A 130 4.37 -3.14 -20.62
C THR A 130 5.35 -2.49 -19.65
N ALA A 131 5.82 -1.28 -19.95
CA ALA A 131 6.77 -0.57 -19.10
C ALA A 131 6.17 -0.24 -17.72
N ILE A 132 4.93 0.24 -17.68
CA ILE A 132 4.26 0.63 -16.42
C ILE A 132 3.81 -0.61 -15.63
N LYS A 133 3.07 -1.53 -16.26
CA LYS A 133 2.47 -2.68 -15.58
C LYS A 133 3.51 -3.73 -15.20
N GLY A 134 4.56 -3.89 -15.99
CA GLY A 134 5.68 -4.77 -15.67
C GLY A 134 6.43 -4.32 -14.42
N ALA A 135 6.76 -3.03 -14.32
CA ALA A 135 7.38 -2.46 -13.13
C ALA A 135 6.46 -2.57 -11.90
N LEU A 136 5.17 -2.23 -12.07
CA LEU A 136 4.16 -2.35 -11.02
C LEU A 136 4.09 -3.77 -10.45
N MET A 137 4.01 -4.80 -11.29
CA MET A 137 3.90 -6.19 -10.79
C MET A 137 5.17 -6.68 -10.11
N LYS A 138 6.34 -6.30 -10.64
CA LYS A 138 7.62 -6.60 -10.01
C LYS A 138 7.65 -6.03 -8.58
N ASP A 139 7.27 -4.77 -8.41
CA ASP A 139 7.30 -4.10 -7.10
C ASP A 139 6.22 -4.65 -6.13
N VAL A 140 5.00 -4.93 -6.62
CA VAL A 140 3.94 -5.58 -5.81
C VAL A 140 4.40 -6.93 -5.28
N LEU A 141 5.03 -7.77 -6.11
CA LEU A 141 5.52 -9.08 -5.71
C LEU A 141 6.71 -8.99 -4.74
N ASN A 142 7.58 -7.99 -4.89
CA ASN A 142 8.67 -7.73 -3.95
C ASN A 142 8.13 -7.33 -2.57
N MET A 143 7.18 -6.38 -2.50
CA MET A 143 6.56 -5.95 -1.25
C MET A 143 5.74 -7.04 -0.58
N ALA A 144 5.02 -7.85 -1.37
CA ALA A 144 4.28 -9.01 -0.85
C ALA A 144 5.21 -10.01 -0.13
N GLY A 145 6.52 -9.95 -0.40
CA GLY A 145 7.54 -10.66 0.37
C GLY A 145 7.34 -12.17 0.31
N TYR A 146 7.03 -12.71 -0.87
CA TYR A 146 6.71 -14.14 -1.01
C TYR A 146 7.90 -15.01 -0.60
N GLN A 147 7.77 -15.65 0.56
CA GLN A 147 8.67 -16.64 1.13
C GLN A 147 8.31 -18.04 0.62
N ILE A 148 9.33 -18.80 0.26
CA ILE A 148 9.13 -20.16 -0.25
C ILE A 148 8.76 -21.08 0.93
N PRO A 149 7.66 -21.85 0.86
CA PRO A 149 7.36 -22.84 1.89
C PRO A 149 8.51 -23.82 2.07
N LYS A 150 8.82 -24.20 3.31
CA LYS A 150 9.77 -25.28 3.58
C LYS A 150 9.13 -26.59 3.12
N ASN A 151 9.49 -27.08 1.94
CA ASN A 151 9.14 -28.44 1.55
C ASN A 151 9.95 -29.41 2.42
N GLU A 152 9.30 -30.05 3.40
CA GLU A 152 9.90 -31.21 4.10
C GLU A 152 10.03 -32.45 3.19
N GLN A 153 9.63 -32.38 1.91
CA GLN A 153 9.66 -33.49 0.95
C GLN A 153 10.15 -33.13 -0.47
N ILE A 154 11.19 -32.31 -0.64
CA ILE A 154 12.00 -32.42 -1.88
C ILE A 154 13.05 -33.51 -1.63
N SER A 155 12.63 -34.76 -1.87
CA SER A 155 13.53 -35.91 -1.94
C SER A 155 14.61 -35.66 -2.98
N GLY A 156 15.85 -35.52 -2.51
CA GLY A 156 17.04 -35.49 -3.35
C GLY A 156 18.25 -35.15 -2.49
N ASN A 157 19.16 -36.09 -2.34
CA ASN A 157 20.46 -35.95 -1.66
C ASN A 157 21.32 -34.85 -2.29
N GLY A 158 20.99 -33.59 -2.05
CA GLY A 158 21.77 -32.43 -2.45
C GLY A 158 21.75 -31.43 -1.31
N ALA A 159 22.94 -31.08 -0.81
CA ALA A 159 23.12 -30.07 0.21
C ALA A 159 22.23 -28.85 -0.09
N CYS A 160 21.21 -28.62 0.74
CA CYS A 160 20.43 -27.40 0.66
C CYS A 160 21.44 -26.26 0.88
N SER A 161 21.67 -25.48 -0.17
CA SER A 161 22.67 -24.41 -0.15
C SER A 161 22.30 -23.47 0.99
N LYS A 162 23.21 -23.28 1.96
CA LYS A 162 23.07 -22.35 3.10
C LYS A 162 22.65 -20.92 2.70
N LYS A 163 22.68 -20.58 1.41
CA LYS A 163 22.20 -19.32 0.85
C LYS A 163 20.68 -19.15 0.83
N TYR A 164 19.88 -20.22 0.91
CA TYR A 164 18.41 -20.13 0.80
C TYR A 164 17.65 -20.33 2.12
N ASP A 165 18.33 -20.60 3.24
CA ASP A 165 17.68 -20.74 4.55
C ASP A 165 16.95 -19.46 4.99
N SER A 166 17.39 -18.28 4.54
CA SER A 166 16.76 -16.99 4.84
C SER A 166 15.52 -16.67 3.99
N ILE A 167 15.28 -17.41 2.90
CA ILE A 167 14.14 -17.19 1.98
C ILE A 167 12.93 -18.06 2.37
N ALA A 168 13.15 -19.01 3.28
CA ALA A 168 12.14 -19.97 3.68
C ALA A 168 11.10 -19.37 4.64
N HIS A 169 9.84 -19.76 4.46
CA HIS A 169 8.72 -19.23 5.24
C HIS A 169 8.90 -19.44 6.75
N ASN A 170 8.94 -18.33 7.51
CA ASN A 170 8.94 -18.36 8.96
C ASN A 170 7.55 -17.97 9.49
N TYR A 171 6.69 -18.97 9.68
CA TYR A 171 5.30 -18.79 10.10
C TYR A 171 5.13 -18.01 11.41
N ARG A 172 6.17 -17.98 12.27
CA ARG A 172 6.13 -17.27 13.55
C ARG A 172 6.01 -15.76 13.40
N LEU A 173 6.48 -15.20 12.29
CA LEU A 173 6.34 -13.77 11.98
C LEU A 173 4.89 -13.36 11.71
N TYR A 174 4.05 -14.31 11.29
CA TYR A 174 2.68 -14.07 10.86
C TYR A 174 1.64 -14.56 11.86
N SER A 175 2.09 -15.00 13.05
CA SER A 175 1.19 -15.45 14.11
C SER A 175 0.41 -14.27 14.69
N THR A 176 -0.91 -14.40 14.68
CA THR A 176 -1.87 -13.45 15.28
C THR A 176 -2.17 -13.75 16.76
N ALA A 177 -1.56 -14.80 17.32
CA ALA A 177 -1.84 -15.24 18.68
C ALA A 177 -1.11 -14.35 19.70
N LEU A 178 -1.90 -13.64 20.52
CA LEU A 178 -1.41 -12.79 21.61
C LEU A 178 -1.40 -13.55 22.95
N ASN A 179 -0.33 -13.40 23.71
CA ASN A 179 -0.26 -13.84 25.11
C ASN A 179 -0.97 -12.83 26.04
N LEU A 180 -1.10 -13.17 27.32
CA LEU A 180 -1.79 -12.31 28.29
C LEU A 180 -1.16 -10.91 28.41
N ARG A 181 0.19 -10.82 28.43
CA ARG A 181 0.91 -9.55 28.54
C ARG A 181 0.67 -8.66 27.31
N GLU A 182 0.67 -9.24 26.13
CA GLU A 182 0.38 -8.56 24.87
C GLU A 182 -1.06 -8.04 24.86
N LYS A 183 -2.04 -8.87 25.22
CA LYS A 183 -3.45 -8.45 25.34
C LYS A 183 -3.65 -7.32 26.36
N MET A 184 -3.00 -7.41 27.52
CA MET A 184 -3.07 -6.37 28.54
C MET A 184 -2.51 -5.03 28.02
N LYS A 185 -1.36 -5.06 27.35
CA LYS A 185 -0.77 -3.86 26.73
C LYS A 185 -1.70 -3.28 25.67
N GLN A 186 -2.27 -4.12 24.79
CA GLN A 186 -3.18 -3.64 23.75
C GLN A 186 -4.42 -2.96 24.34
N ASN A 187 -5.03 -3.56 25.37
CA ASN A 187 -6.19 -2.97 26.05
C ASN A 187 -5.86 -1.65 26.75
N GLU A 188 -4.69 -1.55 27.39
CA GLU A 188 -4.25 -0.32 28.07
C GLU A 188 -4.07 0.83 27.06
N ILE A 189 -3.41 0.58 25.93
CA ILE A 189 -3.20 1.59 24.88
C ILE A 189 -4.50 1.99 24.20
N ASN A 190 -5.40 1.03 23.94
CA ASN A 190 -6.70 1.33 23.32
C ASN A 190 -7.63 2.12 24.23
N ALA A 191 -7.42 2.06 25.55
CA ALA A 191 -8.17 2.87 26.52
C ALA A 191 -7.69 4.33 26.61
N MET A 192 -6.56 4.68 26.00
CA MET A 192 -6.03 6.05 25.99
C MET A 192 -6.85 6.94 25.05
N GLU A 193 -7.20 8.13 25.52
CA GLU A 193 -8.08 9.04 24.77
C GLU A 193 -7.30 9.96 23.84
N THR A 194 -6.09 10.32 24.21
CA THR A 194 -5.28 11.29 23.48
C THR A 194 -4.04 10.68 22.86
N ARG A 195 -3.58 11.30 21.77
CA ARG A 195 -2.37 10.88 21.06
C ARG A 195 -1.12 10.92 21.94
N ASP A 196 -0.96 11.99 22.72
CA ASP A 196 0.23 12.21 23.54
C ASP A 196 0.40 11.17 24.66
N GLU A 197 -0.69 10.53 25.10
CA GLU A 197 -0.65 9.47 26.12
C GLU A 197 0.10 8.22 25.63
N TYR A 198 -0.08 7.82 24.37
CA TYR A 198 0.48 6.56 23.87
C TYR A 198 1.83 6.72 23.17
N LEU A 199 2.14 7.86 22.54
CA LEU A 199 3.29 8.04 21.63
C LEU A 199 4.61 7.51 22.20
N ASP A 200 4.91 7.87 23.44
CA ASP A 200 6.12 7.41 24.10
C ASP A 200 5.95 6.05 24.78
N GLY A 201 4.82 5.82 25.44
CA GLY A 201 4.55 4.64 26.25
C GLY A 201 4.58 3.35 25.42
N ILE A 202 3.91 3.36 24.28
CA ILE A 202 3.76 2.19 23.40
C ILE A 202 5.11 1.67 22.90
N LEU A 203 6.07 2.57 22.70
CA LEU A 203 7.40 2.25 22.20
C LEU A 203 8.44 1.99 23.30
N ARG A 204 8.14 2.17 24.59
CA ARG A 204 9.14 1.91 25.65
C ARG A 204 9.45 0.42 25.76
N ASN A 205 8.40 -0.40 25.87
CA ASN A 205 8.51 -1.84 26.04
C ASN A 205 7.83 -2.55 24.87
N LEU A 206 8.60 -2.83 23.82
CA LEU A 206 8.11 -3.58 22.67
C LEU A 206 7.92 -5.05 23.07
N THR A 207 6.74 -5.57 22.78
CA THR A 207 6.41 -6.99 22.93
C THR A 207 6.80 -7.74 21.66
N ARG A 208 6.70 -9.07 21.68
CA ARG A 208 7.00 -9.91 20.52
C ARG A 208 6.06 -9.59 19.35
N ASP A 209 4.79 -9.34 19.68
CA ASP A 209 3.78 -8.91 18.71
C ASP A 209 4.14 -7.56 18.08
N ASP A 210 4.47 -6.55 18.90
CA ASP A 210 4.91 -5.24 18.39
C ASP A 210 6.11 -5.37 17.46
N LEU A 211 7.11 -6.17 17.87
CA LEU A 211 8.30 -6.42 17.07
C LEU A 211 7.96 -7.07 15.73
N ARG A 212 7.04 -8.04 15.68
CA ARG A 212 6.61 -8.64 14.40
C ARG A 212 5.95 -7.61 13.49
N GLN A 213 5.07 -6.77 14.01
CA GLN A 213 4.41 -5.73 13.20
C GLN A 213 5.43 -4.72 12.68
N LEU A 214 6.32 -4.22 13.53
CA LEU A 214 7.32 -3.22 13.16
C LEU A 214 8.39 -3.76 12.21
N VAL A 215 8.85 -5.01 12.39
CA VAL A 215 9.79 -5.66 11.48
C VAL A 215 9.15 -5.83 10.11
N ARG A 216 7.92 -6.35 10.04
CA ARG A 216 7.20 -6.50 8.78
C ARG A 216 7.01 -5.17 8.06
N TYR A 217 6.64 -4.14 8.81
CA TYR A 217 6.47 -2.78 8.29
C TYR A 217 7.77 -2.22 7.67
N GLU A 218 8.90 -2.30 8.38
CA GLU A 218 10.19 -1.83 7.86
C GLU A 218 10.72 -2.71 6.72
N ASP A 219 10.48 -4.03 6.77
CA ASP A 219 10.83 -4.94 5.68
C ASP A 219 10.03 -4.61 4.41
N GLU A 220 8.71 -4.40 4.51
CA GLU A 220 7.87 -4.00 3.38
C GLU A 220 8.32 -2.67 2.77
N LEU A 221 8.58 -1.67 3.62
CA LEU A 221 9.12 -0.37 3.18
C LEU A 221 10.46 -0.49 2.46
N SER A 222 11.33 -1.42 2.89
CA SER A 222 12.61 -1.66 2.24
C SER A 222 12.48 -2.21 0.81
N GLN A 223 11.31 -2.77 0.47
CA GLN A 223 11.01 -3.39 -0.82
C GLN A 223 10.08 -2.55 -1.71
N ALA A 224 9.68 -1.35 -1.27
CA ALA A 224 8.67 -0.54 -1.95
C ALA A 224 9.10 -0.05 -3.36
N ASP A 225 10.39 0.16 -3.60
CA ASP A 225 10.97 0.68 -4.86
C ASP A 225 10.20 1.91 -5.39
N ASN A 226 9.30 1.73 -6.36
CA ASN A 226 8.51 2.82 -6.96
C ASN A 226 7.20 3.15 -6.23
N PHE A 227 6.85 2.39 -5.17
CA PHE A 227 5.69 2.68 -4.34
C PHE A 227 6.00 3.77 -3.30
N GLU A 228 4.99 4.58 -3.02
CA GLU A 228 4.98 5.54 -1.93
C GLU A 228 3.97 5.09 -0.89
N ILE A 229 4.39 5.04 0.38
CA ILE A 229 3.48 4.79 1.48
C ILE A 229 2.58 5.99 1.73
N LEU A 230 1.26 5.79 1.67
CA LEU A 230 0.26 6.82 1.96
C LEU A 230 -0.22 6.78 3.41
N PHE A 231 -0.22 5.58 4.01
CA PHE A 231 -0.62 5.36 5.39
C PHE A 231 0.07 4.07 5.90
N PRO A 232 0.62 4.06 7.11
CA PRO A 232 0.85 5.22 8.00
C PRO A 232 2.08 6.04 7.61
N THR A 233 2.02 7.34 7.91
CA THR A 233 3.08 8.36 7.77
C THR A 233 3.12 9.22 9.04
N SER A 234 4.11 10.10 9.18
CA SER A 234 4.20 11.04 10.31
C SER A 234 3.02 12.01 10.45
N SER A 235 2.20 12.16 9.40
CA SER A 235 0.98 12.98 9.39
C SER A 235 -0.31 12.17 9.36
N SER A 236 -0.25 10.84 9.32
CA SER A 236 -1.43 9.99 9.14
C SER A 236 -2.41 10.02 10.32
N TYR A 237 -1.96 10.41 11.52
CA TYR A 237 -2.83 10.61 12.68
C TYR A 237 -3.97 11.61 12.42
N LEU A 238 -3.82 12.53 11.46
CA LEU A 238 -4.87 13.48 11.07
C LEU A 238 -6.12 12.79 10.50
N TYR A 239 -5.97 11.54 10.02
CA TYR A 239 -7.06 10.72 9.51
C TYR A 239 -7.75 9.89 10.59
N PHE A 240 -7.23 9.79 11.82
CA PHE A 240 -7.79 8.93 12.87
C PHE A 240 -9.25 9.29 13.19
N LYS A 241 -9.60 10.57 13.10
CA LYS A 241 -10.98 11.07 13.24
C LYS A 241 -12.00 10.48 12.26
N PHE A 242 -11.56 9.84 11.18
CA PHE A 242 -12.42 9.19 10.19
C PHE A 242 -12.61 7.69 10.45
N PHE A 243 -11.81 7.08 11.33
CA PHE A 243 -11.97 5.69 11.72
C PHE A 243 -13.15 5.56 12.68
N GLU A 244 -13.90 4.46 12.56
CA GLU A 244 -14.94 4.11 13.54
C GLU A 244 -14.33 3.75 14.90
N VAL A 245 -13.16 3.09 14.87
CA VAL A 245 -12.39 2.68 16.04
C VAL A 245 -10.90 2.85 15.73
N GLU A 246 -10.19 3.56 16.58
CA GLU A 246 -8.72 3.62 16.50
C GLU A 246 -8.13 2.31 17.03
N ARG A 247 -7.43 1.55 16.17
CA ARG A 247 -6.89 0.25 16.56
C ARG A 247 -5.48 0.37 17.10
N TYR A 248 -5.09 -0.63 17.88
CA TYR A 248 -3.79 -0.69 18.52
C TYR A 248 -2.62 -0.54 17.52
N TYR A 249 -2.70 -1.24 16.38
CA TYR A 249 -1.62 -1.21 15.39
C TYR A 249 -1.50 0.13 14.67
N ASP A 250 -2.60 0.86 14.47
CA ASP A 250 -2.55 2.23 13.94
C ASP A 250 -1.76 3.14 14.90
N ARG A 251 -2.02 3.02 16.21
CA ARG A 251 -1.30 3.77 17.25
C ARG A 251 0.17 3.38 17.35
N LEU A 252 0.48 2.08 17.20
CA LEU A 252 1.85 1.57 17.17
C LEU A 252 2.65 2.16 16.01
N LEU A 253 2.08 2.14 14.81
CA LEU A 253 2.76 2.64 13.62
C LEU A 253 2.80 4.17 13.58
N ASP A 254 1.77 4.87 14.08
CA ASP A 254 1.82 6.34 14.27
C ASP A 254 2.95 6.73 15.23
N ALA A 255 3.06 6.07 16.38
CA ALA A 255 4.15 6.33 17.32
C ALA A 255 5.53 6.04 16.69
N TRP A 256 5.64 4.95 15.92
CA TRP A 256 6.86 4.59 15.22
C TRP A 256 7.28 5.64 14.18
N GLU A 257 6.36 6.04 13.31
CA GLU A 257 6.59 7.07 12.30
C GLU A 257 6.85 8.44 12.94
N HIS A 258 6.13 8.79 14.00
CA HIS A 258 6.37 10.03 14.76
C HIS A 258 7.81 10.10 15.28
N ARG A 259 8.34 8.98 15.78
CA ARG A 259 9.68 8.93 16.38
C ARG A 259 10.81 8.77 15.36
N TYR A 260 10.59 8.00 14.29
CA TYR A 260 11.69 7.54 13.42
C TYR A 260 11.58 8.00 11.97
N SER A 261 10.50 8.66 11.52
CA SER A 261 10.36 9.12 10.12
C SER A 261 11.51 10.02 9.66
N GLY A 262 12.04 10.89 10.54
CA GLY A 262 13.17 11.77 10.22
C GLY A 262 14.54 11.06 10.14
N ASP A 263 14.68 9.87 10.74
CA ASP A 263 15.89 9.04 10.68
C ASP A 263 15.53 7.56 10.93
N LYS A 264 15.03 6.90 9.88
CA LYS A 264 14.61 5.49 9.94
C LYS A 264 15.75 4.56 10.36
N THR A 265 17.01 4.94 10.14
CA THR A 265 18.17 4.12 10.52
C THR A 265 18.24 3.85 12.02
N LYS A 266 17.73 4.76 12.86
CA LYS A 266 17.64 4.55 14.31
C LYS A 266 16.58 3.51 14.68
N GLY A 267 15.42 3.55 14.03
CA GLY A 267 14.35 2.57 14.20
C GLY A 267 14.81 1.18 13.77
N ILE A 268 15.37 1.08 12.57
CA ILE A 268 15.91 -0.18 12.02
C ILE A 268 16.99 -0.77 12.92
N ARG A 269 17.97 0.02 13.36
CA ARG A 269 19.02 -0.45 14.30
C ARG A 269 18.44 -0.97 15.61
N ARG A 270 17.34 -0.37 16.08
CA ARG A 270 16.65 -0.84 17.29
C ARG A 270 16.01 -2.19 17.05
N LEU A 271 15.28 -2.37 15.95
CA LEU A 271 14.66 -3.65 15.61
C LEU A 271 15.71 -4.74 15.40
N GLN A 272 16.81 -4.43 14.73
CA GLN A 272 17.92 -5.37 14.51
C GLN A 272 18.45 -5.98 15.82
N ARG A 273 18.62 -5.17 16.88
CA ARG A 273 19.05 -5.68 18.20
C ARG A 273 18.07 -6.69 18.81
N HIS A 274 16.76 -6.45 18.67
CA HIS A 274 15.72 -7.39 19.11
C HIS A 274 15.64 -8.64 18.21
N CYS A 275 16.00 -8.50 16.93
CA CYS A 275 16.07 -9.62 16.00
C CYS A 275 17.27 -10.53 16.27
N GLU A 276 18.42 -9.98 16.66
CA GLU A 276 19.62 -10.72 17.06
C GLU A 276 19.36 -11.62 18.27
N THR A 277 18.54 -11.17 19.21
CA THR A 277 18.10 -11.95 20.38
C THR A 277 16.89 -12.85 20.11
N MET A 278 16.34 -12.82 18.89
CA MET A 278 15.18 -13.61 18.46
C MET A 278 13.90 -13.37 19.29
N GLU A 279 13.80 -12.24 19.98
CA GLU A 279 12.67 -11.90 20.87
C GLU A 279 11.33 -11.98 20.14
N HIS A 280 11.27 -11.47 18.90
CA HIS A 280 10.10 -11.51 18.03
C HIS A 280 9.64 -12.95 17.67
N LEU A 281 10.51 -13.96 17.76
CA LEU A 281 10.21 -15.36 17.45
C LEU A 281 10.00 -16.23 18.68
N GLU A 282 10.15 -15.67 19.88
CA GLU A 282 9.91 -16.40 21.12
C GLU A 282 8.49 -16.97 21.12
N GLN A 283 8.35 -18.24 21.47
CA GLN A 283 7.09 -18.90 21.73
C GLN A 283 7.10 -19.28 23.20
N ASN A 284 6.38 -18.54 24.05
CA ASN A 284 6.18 -18.99 25.42
C ASN A 284 5.25 -20.20 25.38
N PHE A 285 5.84 -21.40 25.45
CA PHE A 285 5.16 -22.57 25.97
C PHE A 285 5.10 -22.39 27.48
N ASN A 286 4.02 -21.80 27.98
CA ASN A 286 3.57 -21.87 29.38
C ASN A 286 2.10 -21.47 29.43
#